data_AF-X1BS07-F1
#
_entry.id   AF-X1BS07-F1
#
_cell.length_a   1.000
_cell.length_b   1.000
_cell.length_c   1.000
_cell.angle_alpha   90.00
_cell.angle_beta   90.00
_cell.angle_gamma   90.00
#
_symmetry.space_group_name_H-M   'P 1'
#
loop_
_entity.id
_entity.type
_entity.pdbx_description
1 polymer ?
#
loop_
_entity_poly.entity_id
_entity_poly.type
_entity_poly.pdbx_seq_one_letter_code
_entity_poly.pdbx_strand_id
1 'polypeptide(L)'
;YTFLKDYYGEDFCVVAVWASPRTRYARLASRLNRPLTVEEAASRDKAEIENVNKGEPIAMADFTIINESSVESLKRETKRIISTLR
;
A
#
# COMPACT_ATOMS: atom_id res chain seq x y z
N TYR A 1 6.99 9.51 -6.39
CA TYR A 1 5.99 10.32 -5.67
C TYR A 1 6.22 11.80 -5.96
N THR A 2 7.36 12.35 -5.54
CA THR A 2 7.73 13.77 -5.71
C THR A 2 7.51 14.28 -7.12
N PHE A 3 8.05 13.62 -8.14
CA PHE A 3 7.84 14.01 -9.55
C PHE A 3 6.36 14.15 -9.95
N LEU A 4 5.49 13.22 -9.54
CA LEU A 4 4.06 13.28 -9.86
C LEU A 4 3.36 14.35 -9.03
N LYS A 5 3.72 14.49 -7.75
CA LYS A 5 3.20 15.54 -6.89
C LYS A 5 3.54 16.94 -7.40
N ASP A 6 4.78 17.15 -7.83
CA ASP A 6 5.25 18.43 -8.38
C ASP A 6 4.54 18.76 -9.70
N TYR A 7 4.26 17.74 -10.52
CA TYR A 7 3.61 17.93 -11.81
C TYR A 7 2.10 18.20 -11.70
N TYR A 8 1.39 17.43 -10.86
CA TYR A 8 -0.07 17.49 -10.75
C TYR A 8 -0.58 18.40 -9.62
N GLY A 9 0.27 18.80 -8.67
CA GLY A 9 -0.09 19.70 -7.58
C GLY A 9 -1.29 19.20 -6.78
N GLU A 10 -2.30 20.05 -6.66
CA GLU A 10 -3.55 19.77 -5.93
C GLU A 10 -4.43 18.69 -6.59
N ASP A 11 -4.22 18.40 -7.87
CA ASP A 11 -4.93 17.33 -8.59
C ASP A 11 -4.28 15.95 -8.36
N PHE A 12 -3.20 15.89 -7.58
CA PHE A 12 -2.52 14.66 -7.21
C PHE A 12 -3.05 14.09 -5.90
N CYS A 13 -3.53 12.85 -5.93
CA CYS A 13 -3.96 12.14 -4.73
C CYS A 13 -3.20 10.82 -4.54
N VAL A 14 -2.76 10.56 -3.32
CA VAL A 14 -2.11 9.32 -2.90
C VAL A 14 -2.98 8.54 -1.93
N VAL A 15 -3.21 7.28 -2.27
CA VAL A 15 -3.93 6.33 -1.41
C VAL A 15 -2.97 5.23 -0.97
N ALA A 16 -2.64 5.19 0.32
CA ALA A 16 -1.89 4.11 0.92
C ALA A 16 -2.82 2.92 1.21
N VAL A 17 -2.55 1.74 0.64
CA VAL A 17 -3.26 0.50 0.99
C VAL A 17 -2.41 -0.27 1.97
N TRP A 18 -2.80 -0.23 3.24
CA TRP A 18 -2.02 -0.77 4.34
C TRP A 18 -2.56 -2.11 4.82
N ALA A 19 -1.65 -3.02 5.16
CA ALA A 19 -1.93 -4.21 5.95
C ALA A 19 -0.70 -4.48 6.85
N SER A 20 -0.93 -5.05 8.02
CA SER A 20 0.08 -5.43 8.99
C SER A 20 1.08 -6.44 8.39
N PRO A 21 2.32 -6.47 8.90
CA PRO A 21 3.32 -7.47 8.51
C PRO A 21 2.77 -8.90 8.62
N ARG A 22 2.07 -9.22 9.72
CA ARG A 22 1.44 -10.53 9.93
C ARG A 22 0.53 -10.91 8.76
N THR A 23 -0.39 -10.03 8.39
CA THR A 23 -1.35 -10.28 7.32
C THR A 23 -0.67 -10.33 5.95
N ARG A 24 0.30 -9.45 5.69
CA ARG A 24 1.04 -9.44 4.41
C ARG A 24 1.90 -10.68 4.23
N TYR A 25 2.62 -11.10 5.26
CA TYR A 25 3.51 -12.27 5.19
C TYR A 25 2.70 -13.56 5.02
N ALA A 26 1.59 -13.70 5.74
CA ALA A 26 0.67 -14.81 5.53
C ALA A 26 0.17 -14.88 4.07
N ARG A 27 -0.20 -13.74 3.47
CA ARG A 27 -0.63 -13.65 2.07
C ARG A 27 0.51 -13.90 1.06
N LEU A 28 1.75 -13.52 1.38
CA LEU A 28 2.91 -13.73 0.51
C LEU A 28 3.35 -15.20 0.53
N ALA A 29 3.34 -15.83 1.70
CA ALA A 29 3.69 -17.24 1.87
C ALA A 29 2.68 -18.18 1.20
N SER A 30 1.39 -17.80 1.16
CA SER A 30 0.32 -18.63 0.57
C SER A 30 0.19 -18.53 -0.96
N ARG A 31 1.07 -17.78 -1.64
CA ARG A 31 0.99 -17.62 -3.11
C ARG A 31 1.37 -18.92 -3.83
N LEU A 32 0.56 -19.31 -4.79
CA LEU A 32 0.87 -20.44 -5.69
C LEU A 32 2.13 -20.19 -6.52
N ASN A 33 2.36 -18.94 -6.94
CA ASN A 33 3.49 -18.55 -7.76
C ASN A 33 4.37 -17.55 -7.00
N ARG A 34 5.67 -17.86 -6.91
CA ARG A 34 6.68 -17.06 -6.18
C ARG A 34 6.26 -16.74 -4.74
N PRO A 35 5.96 -17.76 -3.90
CA PRO A 35 5.79 -17.54 -2.47
C PRO A 35 7.07 -16.98 -1.87
N LEU A 36 6.95 -16.28 -0.75
CA LEU A 36 8.09 -15.82 0.02
C LEU A 36 8.05 -16.43 1.41
N THR A 37 9.21 -16.77 1.96
CA THR A 37 9.32 -17.03 3.40
C THR A 37 9.09 -15.76 4.20
N VAL A 38 8.93 -15.89 5.51
CA VAL A 38 8.76 -14.73 6.41
C VAL A 38 10.01 -13.84 6.37
N GLU A 39 11.20 -14.45 6.31
CA GLU A 39 12.49 -13.77 6.25
C GLU A 39 12.66 -13.01 4.94
N GLU A 40 12.30 -13.63 3.81
CA GLU A 40 12.32 -12.98 2.51
C GLU A 40 11.33 -11.81 2.44
N ALA A 41 10.13 -11.98 3.02
CA ALA A 41 9.12 -10.93 3.07
C ALA A 41 9.56 -9.75 3.97
N ALA A 42 10.18 -10.03 5.11
CA ALA A 42 10.72 -9.00 6.00
C ALA A 42 11.92 -8.25 5.39
N SER A 43 12.84 -8.99 4.75
CA SER A 43 13.96 -8.40 4.01
C SER A 43 13.46 -7.49 2.88
N ARG A 44 12.44 -7.96 2.15
CA ARG A 44 11.80 -7.16 1.10
C ARG A 44 11.16 -5.90 1.66
N ASP A 45 10.37 -5.98 2.73
CA ASP A 45 9.75 -4.79 3.34
C ASP A 45 10.79 -3.71 3.67
N LYS A 46 11.90 -4.12 4.29
CA LYS A 46 13.01 -3.24 4.61
C LYS A 46 13.56 -2.57 3.35
N ALA A 47 13.88 -3.35 2.32
CA ALA A 47 14.40 -2.82 1.06
C ALA A 47 13.42 -1.86 0.36
N GLU A 48 12.12 -2.14 0.41
CA GLU A 48 11.09 -1.30 -0.23
C GLU A 48 10.91 0.05 0.51
N ILE A 49 11.09 0.06 1.83
CA ILE A 49 11.04 1.29 2.64
C ILE A 49 12.34 2.09 2.47
N GLU A 50 13.49 1.45 2.64
CA GLU A 50 14.80 2.12 2.71
C GLU A 50 15.39 2.42 1.32
N ASN A 51 15.33 1.46 0.39
CA ASN A 51 16.02 1.59 -0.90
C ASN A 51 15.12 2.15 -2.00
N VAL A 52 13.81 1.86 -1.95
CA VAL A 52 12.82 2.34 -2.93
C VAL A 52 12.08 3.59 -2.43
N ASN A 53 12.38 4.04 -1.20
CA ASN A 53 11.80 5.22 -0.56
C ASN A 53 10.27 5.23 -0.57
N LYS A 54 9.63 4.09 -0.23
CA LYS A 54 8.16 4.03 -0.11
C LYS A 54 7.65 4.61 1.21
N GLY A 55 8.52 4.83 2.19
CA GLY A 55 8.13 5.37 3.50
C GLY A 55 7.48 6.76 3.39
N GLU A 56 8.10 7.66 2.65
CA GLU A 56 7.61 9.03 2.44
C GLU A 56 6.20 9.07 1.82
N PRO A 57 5.92 8.43 0.65
CA PRO A 57 4.56 8.45 0.08
C PRO A 57 3.51 7.73 0.94
N ILE A 58 3.90 6.78 1.79
CA ILE A 58 2.97 6.16 2.75
C ILE A 58 2.61 7.16 3.87
N ALA A 59 3.62 7.85 4.42
CA ALA A 59 3.42 8.81 5.51
C ALA A 59 2.65 10.07 5.05
N MET A 60 2.80 10.45 3.79
CA MET A 60 2.19 11.65 3.20
C MET A 60 0.90 11.37 2.43
N ALA A 61 0.32 10.17 2.52
CA ALA A 61 -0.87 9.80 1.76
C ALA A 61 -2.11 10.58 2.22
N ASP A 62 -2.94 11.03 1.28
CA ASP A 62 -4.22 11.70 1.56
C ASP A 62 -5.23 10.76 2.20
N PHE A 63 -5.18 9.48 1.79
CA PHE A 63 -6.04 8.43 2.30
C PHE A 63 -5.25 7.18 2.64
N THR A 64 -5.67 6.49 3.71
CA THR A 64 -5.18 5.15 4.03
C THR A 64 -6.35 4.17 4.08
N ILE A 65 -6.26 3.07 3.32
CA ILE A 65 -7.19 1.95 3.40
C ILE A 65 -6.56 0.84 4.24
N ILE A 66 -7.26 0.42 5.30
CA ILE A 66 -6.86 -0.71 6.13
C ILE A 66 -7.38 -2.03 5.53
N ASN A 67 -6.50 -2.76 4.85
CA ASN A 67 -6.77 -4.02 4.18
C ASN A 67 -6.55 -5.25 5.08
N GLU A 68 -7.21 -5.25 6.24
CA GLU A 68 -7.18 -6.31 7.25
C GLU A 68 -8.44 -7.20 7.25
N SER A 69 -9.41 -6.89 6.41
CA SER A 69 -10.70 -7.59 6.34
C SER A 69 -10.87 -8.29 4.99
N SER A 70 -12.12 -8.38 4.50
CA SER A 70 -12.46 -9.03 3.25
C SER A 70 -12.23 -8.12 2.03
N VAL A 71 -12.20 -8.74 0.84
CA VAL A 71 -12.06 -8.01 -0.43
C VAL A 71 -13.26 -7.10 -0.70
N GLU A 72 -14.45 -7.45 -0.22
CA GLU A 72 -15.65 -6.62 -0.30
C GLU A 72 -15.49 -5.35 0.53
N SER A 73 -14.88 -5.45 1.72
CA SER A 73 -14.55 -4.29 2.55
C SER A 73 -13.54 -3.38 1.86
N LEU A 74 -12.48 -3.96 1.29
CA LEU A 74 -11.50 -3.21 0.49
C LEU A 74 -12.17 -2.49 -0.68
N LYS A 75 -13.00 -3.20 -1.46
CA LYS A 75 -13.76 -2.60 -2.59
C LYS A 75 -14.66 -1.44 -2.16
N ARG A 76 -15.34 -1.58 -1.03
CA ARG A 76 -16.21 -0.53 -0.49
C ARG A 76 -15.42 0.72 -0.10
N GLU A 77 -14.31 0.57 0.63
CA GLU A 77 -13.45 1.70 1.01
C GLU A 77 -12.81 2.36 -0.21
N THR A 78 -12.36 1.57 -1.20
CA THR A 78 -11.86 2.11 -2.46
C THR A 78 -12.91 2.95 -3.19
N LYS A 79 -14.15 2.46 -3.30
CA LYS A 79 -15.26 3.22 -3.92
C LYS A 79 -15.56 4.51 -3.15
N ARG A 80 -15.54 4.46 -1.81
CA ARG A 80 -15.74 5.64 -0.96
C ARG A 80 -14.70 6.71 -1.26
N ILE A 81 -13.41 6.34 -1.30
CA ILE A 81 -12.34 7.30 -1.62
C ILE A 81 -12.49 7.85 -3.04
N ILE A 82 -12.71 7.00 -4.04
CA ILE A 82 -12.91 7.44 -5.43
C ILE A 82 -14.06 8.45 -5.53
N SER A 83 -15.17 8.26 -4.80
CA SER A 83 -16.29 9.21 -4.80
C SER A 83 -15.99 10.56 -4.16
N THR A 84 -14.91 10.66 -3.37
CA THR A 84 -14.45 11.93 -2.78
C THR A 84 -13.44 12.68 -3.66
N LEU A 85 -12.85 12.01 -4.65
CA LEU A 85 -11.98 12.64 -5.63
C LEU A 85 -12.84 13.49 -6.57
N ARG A 86 -12.42 14.73 -6.83
CA ARG A 86 -13.12 15.68 -7.68
C ARG A 86 -12.64 15.60 -9.12
#